data_AF-A0A8C5KD90-F1
#
_entry.id   AF-A0A8C5KD90-F1
#
_cell.length_a   1.000
_cell.length_b   1.000
_cell.length_c   1.000
_cell.angle_alpha   90.00
_cell.angle_beta   90.00
_cell.angle_gamma   90.00
#
_symmetry.space_group_name_H-M   'P 1'
#
loop_
_entity.id
_entity.type
_entity.pdbx_description
1 polymer ?
#
loop_
_entity_poly.entity_id
_entity_poly.type
_entity_poly.pdbx_seq_one_letter_code
_entity_poly.pdbx_strand_id
1 'polypeptide(L)'
;MSSKAMLKVQEDIKALKQLLSLAASGLQRNTLNIDKLKIETAQELKNAEIALRTQKTPPGLQHENTAPADYFRILVQQFEVQLQQYRQQIEELENHLASQANNSHITPQDLSMAMQKIYQTFVALAAQLQSIHENVKVLKEQYLGYRKMFLGDAVDVFEARRAEAKKWQNAPRVTTGPTPFSTMPNAAAVAMAATLTQQQQPATGLNAFKL
;
A
#
# COMPACT_ATOMS: atom_id res chain seq x y z
N MET A 1 44.18 11.11 -21.26
CA MET A 1 42.72 10.88 -21.43
C MET A 1 42.00 11.32 -20.15
N SER A 2 40.91 12.06 -20.26
CA SER A 2 40.28 12.77 -19.12
C SER A 2 39.32 11.88 -18.32
N SER A 3 39.48 11.82 -17.00
CA SER A 3 38.65 11.04 -16.05
C SER A 3 37.25 11.63 -15.79
N LYS A 4 36.97 12.82 -16.33
CA LYS A 4 35.70 13.54 -16.14
C LYS A 4 34.47 12.74 -16.58
N ALA A 5 34.58 12.00 -17.68
CA ALA A 5 33.50 11.14 -18.17
C ALA A 5 33.21 9.97 -17.20
N MET A 6 34.25 9.38 -16.63
CA MET A 6 34.12 8.28 -15.66
C MET A 6 33.45 8.75 -14.36
N LEU A 7 33.84 9.92 -13.85
CA LEU A 7 33.22 10.51 -12.65
C LEU A 7 31.74 10.83 -12.87
N LYS A 8 31.39 11.40 -14.03
CA LYS A 8 30.00 11.67 -14.40
C LYS A 8 29.15 10.39 -14.42
N VAL A 9 29.66 9.32 -15.03
CA VAL A 9 28.95 8.02 -15.04
C VAL A 9 28.75 7.50 -13.61
N GLN A 10 29.72 7.67 -12.72
CA GLN A 10 29.58 7.25 -11.32
C GLN A 10 28.49 8.04 -10.59
N GLU A 11 28.41 9.35 -10.81
CA GLU A 11 27.35 10.21 -10.27
C GLU A 11 25.98 9.82 -10.82
N ASP A 12 25.87 9.64 -12.14
CA ASP A 12 24.63 9.23 -12.81
C ASP A 12 24.14 7.87 -12.28
N ILE A 13 25.04 6.90 -12.07
CA ILE A 13 24.68 5.60 -11.48
C ILE A 13 24.14 5.77 -10.05
N LYS A 14 24.74 6.63 -9.23
CA LYS A 14 24.26 6.89 -7.86
C LYS A 14 22.86 7.53 -7.89
N ALA A 15 22.66 8.52 -8.76
CA ALA A 15 21.38 9.18 -8.92
C ALA A 15 20.29 8.21 -9.40
N LEU A 16 20.60 7.38 -10.40
CA LEU A 16 19.66 6.37 -10.92
C LEU A 16 19.30 5.33 -9.86
N LYS A 17 20.25 4.87 -9.03
CA LYS A 17 19.96 3.96 -7.91
C LYS A 17 18.99 4.59 -6.89
N GLN A 18 19.16 5.87 -6.59
CA GLN A 18 18.26 6.59 -5.68
C GLN A 18 16.86 6.74 -6.28
N LEU A 19 16.75 7.11 -7.56
CA LEU A 19 15.48 7.20 -8.27
C LEU A 19 14.77 5.84 -8.35
N LEU A 20 15.51 4.77 -8.61
CA LEU A 20 14.97 3.41 -8.63
C LEU A 20 14.43 3.00 -7.25
N SER A 21 15.16 3.32 -6.18
CA SER A 21 14.68 3.04 -4.81
C SER A 21 13.41 3.81 -4.49
N LEU A 22 13.30 5.08 -4.93
CA LEU A 22 12.09 5.88 -4.75
C LEU A 22 10.90 5.28 -5.51
N ALA A 23 11.11 4.89 -6.77
CA ALA A 23 10.10 4.28 -7.61
C ALA A 23 9.64 2.92 -7.03
N ALA A 24 10.56 2.10 -6.55
CA ALA A 24 10.26 0.82 -5.90
C ALA A 24 9.40 1.01 -4.64
N SER A 25 9.77 1.96 -3.76
CA SER A 25 8.98 2.31 -2.57
C SER A 25 7.59 2.86 -2.94
N GLY A 26 7.49 3.65 -4.01
CA GLY A 26 6.22 4.12 -4.55
C GLY A 26 5.32 2.97 -5.02
N LEU A 27 5.88 2.04 -5.80
CA LEU A 27 5.17 0.88 -6.31
C LEU A 27 4.70 -0.05 -5.17
N GLN A 28 5.52 -0.22 -4.13
CA GLN A 28 5.14 -1.01 -2.95
C GLN A 28 3.95 -0.38 -2.21
N ARG A 29 3.94 0.94 -2.01
CA ARG A 29 2.79 1.64 -1.42
C ARG A 29 1.53 1.49 -2.28
N ASN A 30 1.66 1.66 -3.59
CA ASN A 30 0.53 1.50 -4.51
C ASN A 30 -0.03 0.08 -4.50
N THR A 31 0.83 -0.94 -4.37
CA THR A 31 0.41 -2.33 -4.22
C THR A 31 -0.52 -2.48 -3.01
N LEU A 32 -0.10 -1.99 -1.83
CA LEU A 32 -0.90 -2.09 -0.61
C LEU A 32 -2.24 -1.35 -0.74
N ASN A 33 -2.24 -0.19 -1.40
CA ASN A 33 -3.47 0.56 -1.66
C ASN A 33 -4.42 -0.20 -2.59
N ILE A 34 -3.90 -0.86 -3.62
CA ILE A 34 -4.70 -1.70 -4.54
C ILE A 34 -5.26 -2.91 -3.79
N ASP A 35 -4.46 -3.58 -2.97
CA ASP A 35 -4.91 -4.73 -2.18
C ASP A 35 -6.03 -4.33 -1.20
N LYS A 36 -5.87 -3.17 -0.53
CA LYS A 36 -6.92 -2.59 0.31
C LYS A 36 -8.19 -2.31 -0.48
N LEU A 37 -8.08 -1.61 -1.62
CA LEU A 37 -9.22 -1.27 -2.46
C LEU A 37 -9.94 -2.53 -2.97
N LYS A 38 -9.19 -3.59 -3.29
CA LYS A 38 -9.78 -4.87 -3.71
C LYS A 38 -10.65 -5.49 -2.62
N ILE A 39 -10.17 -5.47 -1.37
CA ILE A 39 -10.91 -5.98 -0.20
C ILE A 39 -12.17 -5.14 0.02
N GLU A 40 -12.05 -3.81 0.01
CA GLU A 40 -13.17 -2.89 0.19
C GLU A 40 -14.23 -3.06 -0.92
N THR A 41 -13.79 -3.16 -2.17
CA THR A 41 -14.69 -3.36 -3.32
C THR A 41 -15.43 -4.70 -3.23
N ALA A 42 -14.74 -5.77 -2.85
CA ALA A 42 -15.37 -7.07 -2.68
C ALA A 42 -16.41 -7.07 -1.54
N GLN A 43 -16.10 -6.38 -0.44
CA GLN A 43 -17.04 -6.20 0.67
C GLN A 43 -18.26 -5.39 0.24
N GLU A 44 -18.06 -4.31 -0.52
CA GLU A 44 -19.18 -3.47 -0.97
C GLU A 44 -20.07 -4.17 -1.99
N LEU A 45 -19.49 -4.99 -2.88
CA LEU A 45 -20.27 -5.86 -3.76
C LEU A 45 -21.17 -6.81 -2.96
N LYS A 46 -20.65 -7.43 -1.90
CA LYS A 46 -21.45 -8.27 -1.00
C LYS A 46 -22.57 -7.49 -0.31
N ASN A 47 -22.32 -6.24 0.09
CA ASN A 47 -23.35 -5.37 0.67
C ASN A 47 -24.48 -5.09 -0.34
N ALA A 48 -24.14 -4.81 -1.61
CA ALA A 48 -25.12 -4.64 -2.68
C ALA A 48 -25.93 -5.92 -2.96
N GLU A 49 -25.29 -7.09 -2.90
CA GLU A 49 -25.97 -8.39 -3.03
C GLU A 49 -26.97 -8.64 -1.88
N ILE A 50 -26.66 -8.23 -0.65
CA ILE A 50 -27.60 -8.29 0.49
C ILE A 50 -28.85 -7.45 0.19
N ALA A 51 -28.67 -6.23 -0.32
CA ALA A 51 -29.79 -5.36 -0.70
C ALA A 51 -30.67 -6.00 -1.78
N LEU A 52 -30.05 -6.54 -2.84
CA LEU A 52 -30.76 -7.23 -3.92
C LEU A 52 -31.51 -8.46 -3.42
N ARG A 53 -30.88 -9.28 -2.57
CA ARG A 53 -31.50 -10.48 -1.99
C ARG A 53 -32.69 -10.11 -1.11
N THR A 54 -32.55 -9.05 -0.32
CA THR A 54 -33.63 -8.54 0.55
C THR A 54 -34.82 -8.08 -0.28
N GLN A 55 -34.58 -7.35 -1.38
CA GLN A 55 -35.64 -6.93 -2.31
C GLN A 55 -36.36 -8.12 -2.96
N LYS A 56 -35.62 -9.16 -3.35
CA LYS A 56 -36.17 -10.37 -3.98
C LYS A 56 -36.86 -11.34 -3.01
N THR A 57 -36.67 -11.16 -1.70
CA THR A 57 -37.26 -12.04 -0.69
C THR A 57 -38.74 -11.71 -0.52
N PRO A 58 -39.66 -12.67 -0.72
CA PRO A 58 -41.10 -12.41 -0.60
C PRO A 58 -41.47 -12.04 0.85
N PRO A 59 -42.54 -11.26 1.08
CA PRO A 59 -42.92 -10.78 2.42
C PRO A 59 -43.04 -11.90 3.47
N GLY A 60 -43.56 -13.06 3.09
CA GLY A 60 -43.74 -14.20 4.00
C GLY A 60 -42.44 -14.86 4.46
N LEU A 61 -41.29 -14.57 3.85
CA LEU A 61 -39.97 -15.11 4.22
C LEU A 61 -39.03 -14.04 4.78
N GLN A 62 -39.48 -12.78 4.92
CA GLN A 62 -38.61 -11.69 5.39
C GLN A 62 -38.12 -11.90 6.83
N HIS A 63 -38.89 -12.60 7.69
CA HIS A 63 -38.46 -12.88 9.06
C HIS A 63 -37.23 -13.81 9.13
N GLU A 64 -36.94 -14.57 8.08
CA GLU A 64 -35.74 -15.43 7.99
C GLU A 64 -34.54 -14.68 7.39
N ASN A 65 -34.75 -13.48 6.84
CA ASN A 65 -33.69 -12.68 6.24
C ASN A 65 -32.95 -11.85 7.30
N THR A 66 -31.96 -12.48 7.95
CA THR A 66 -31.16 -11.84 9.02
C THR A 66 -29.99 -10.99 8.50
N ALA A 67 -29.65 -11.09 7.21
CA ALA A 67 -28.47 -10.44 6.65
C ALA A 67 -28.46 -8.90 6.79
N PRO A 68 -29.60 -8.18 6.64
CA PRO A 68 -29.64 -6.74 6.90
C PRO A 68 -29.31 -6.37 8.35
N ALA A 69 -29.81 -7.15 9.33
CA ALA A 69 -29.54 -6.89 10.74
C ALA A 69 -28.04 -7.06 11.06
N ASP A 70 -27.41 -8.12 10.53
CA ASP A 70 -25.97 -8.33 10.66
C ASP A 70 -25.15 -7.23 9.97
N TYR A 71 -25.58 -6.77 8.80
CA TYR A 71 -24.93 -5.66 8.10
C TYR A 71 -24.92 -4.38 8.96
N PHE A 72 -26.07 -3.97 9.50
CA PHE A 72 -26.14 -2.77 10.34
C PHE A 72 -25.36 -2.92 11.65
N ARG A 73 -25.37 -4.11 12.28
CA ARG A 73 -24.55 -4.38 13.47
C ARG A 73 -23.07 -4.19 13.17
N ILE A 74 -22.58 -4.75 12.06
CA ILE A 74 -21.18 -4.59 11.64
C ILE A 74 -20.87 -3.13 11.33
N LEU A 75 -21.79 -2.41 10.67
CA LEU A 75 -21.61 -1.00 10.32
C LEU A 75 -21.46 -0.11 11.57
N VAL A 76 -22.27 -0.35 12.60
CA VAL A 76 -22.16 0.36 13.89
C VAL A 76 -20.83 0.07 14.57
N GLN A 77 -20.39 -1.18 14.60
CA GLN A 77 -19.08 -1.55 15.17
C GLN A 77 -17.92 -0.87 14.43
N GLN A 78 -17.98 -0.79 13.09
CA GLN A 78 -16.98 -0.06 12.30
C GLN A 78 -16.99 1.43 12.62
N PHE A 79 -18.19 2.03 12.76
CA PHE A 79 -18.35 3.42 13.11
C PHE A 79 -17.79 3.75 14.50
N GLU A 80 -17.99 2.89 15.50
CA GLU A 80 -17.40 3.05 16.84
C GLU A 80 -15.87 3.12 16.79
N VAL A 81 -15.23 2.23 16.03
CA VAL A 81 -13.77 2.25 15.83
C VAL A 81 -13.34 3.53 15.12
N GLN A 82 -14.08 3.97 14.10
CA GLN A 82 -13.78 5.19 13.35
C GLN A 82 -13.88 6.45 14.22
N LEU A 83 -14.89 6.53 15.10
CA LEU A 83 -15.02 7.64 16.05
C LEU A 83 -13.85 7.69 17.03
N GLN A 84 -13.38 6.54 17.52
CA GLN A 84 -12.20 6.48 18.37
C GLN A 84 -10.94 6.98 17.65
N GLN A 85 -10.77 6.59 16.38
CA GLN A 85 -9.67 7.08 15.55
C GLN A 85 -9.74 8.59 15.33
N TYR A 86 -10.91 9.14 15.01
CA TYR A 86 -11.09 10.58 14.87
C TYR A 86 -10.81 11.34 16.16
N ARG A 87 -11.26 10.83 17.31
CA ARG A 87 -10.94 11.42 18.61
C ARG A 87 -9.43 11.49 18.83
N GLN A 88 -8.72 10.40 18.57
CA GLN A 88 -7.27 10.35 18.71
C GLN A 88 -6.57 11.32 17.73
N GLN A 89 -7.02 11.39 16.48
CA GLN A 89 -6.46 12.32 15.50
C GLN A 89 -6.68 13.79 15.88
N ILE A 90 -7.84 14.12 16.44
CA ILE A 90 -8.12 15.46 16.96
C ILE A 90 -7.18 15.78 18.11
N GLU A 91 -7.02 14.87 19.08
CA GLU A 91 -6.12 15.05 20.22
C GLU A 91 -4.65 15.20 19.78
N GLU A 92 -4.18 14.38 18.83
CA GLU A 92 -2.85 14.49 18.24
C GLU A 92 -2.65 15.84 17.54
N LEU A 93 -3.67 16.31 16.82
CA LEU A 93 -3.63 17.60 16.13
C LEU A 93 -3.61 18.78 17.10
N GLU A 94 -4.42 18.73 18.16
CA GLU A 94 -4.45 19.73 19.24
C GLU A 94 -3.10 19.81 19.94
N ASN A 95 -2.51 18.66 20.28
CA ASN A 95 -1.17 18.58 20.87
C ASN A 95 -0.10 19.16 19.93
N HIS A 96 -0.18 18.85 18.63
CA HIS A 96 0.74 19.37 17.64
C HIS A 96 0.63 20.90 17.52
N LEU A 97 -0.59 21.45 17.47
CA LEU A 97 -0.85 22.90 17.44
C LEU A 97 -0.33 23.60 18.71
N ALA A 98 -0.56 23.01 19.88
CA ALA A 98 -0.06 23.52 21.16
C ALA A 98 1.48 23.54 21.20
N SER A 99 2.13 22.52 20.61
CA SER A 99 3.59 22.48 20.50
C SER A 99 4.15 23.47 19.46
N GLN A 100 3.43 23.72 18.36
CA GLN A 100 3.82 24.70 17.33
C GLN A 100 3.82 26.14 17.84
N ALA A 101 2.92 26.48 18.77
CA ALA A 101 2.93 27.78 19.43
C ALA A 101 4.24 28.04 20.19
N ASN A 102 4.94 26.97 20.60
CA ASN A 102 6.26 27.01 21.22
C ASN A 102 7.35 26.71 20.19
N ASN A 103 7.53 27.60 19.20
CA ASN A 103 8.57 27.47 18.18
C ASN A 103 9.97 27.48 18.82
N SER A 104 10.52 26.29 19.05
CA SER A 104 11.89 26.09 19.49
C SER A 104 12.77 25.94 18.25
N HIS A 105 13.87 26.70 18.18
CA HIS A 105 14.85 26.54 17.10
C HIS A 105 15.47 25.15 17.17
N ILE A 106 15.28 24.33 16.14
CA ILE A 106 15.94 23.01 16.00
C ILE A 106 17.43 23.25 15.78
N THR A 107 18.27 22.72 16.67
CA THR A 107 19.72 22.78 16.53
C THR A 107 20.26 21.53 15.80
N PRO A 108 21.44 21.60 15.16
CA PRO A 108 22.09 20.42 14.59
C PRO A 108 22.39 19.32 15.63
N GLN A 109 22.56 19.71 16.90
CA GLN A 109 22.74 18.77 18.00
C GLN A 109 21.46 17.99 18.29
N ASP A 110 20.29 18.65 18.20
CA ASP A 110 18.99 17.99 18.37
C ASP A 110 18.77 16.92 17.31
N LEU A 111 19.17 17.16 16.06
CA LEU A 111 19.11 16.17 14.98
C LEU A 111 19.99 14.94 15.31
N SER A 112 21.20 15.18 15.79
CA SER A 112 22.14 14.10 16.14
C SER A 112 21.62 13.26 17.31
N MET A 113 21.06 13.92 18.34
CA MET A 113 20.40 13.25 19.46
C MET A 113 19.14 12.50 19.03
N ALA A 114 18.32 13.07 18.15
CA ALA A 114 17.16 12.40 17.58
C ALA A 114 17.56 11.14 16.80
N MET A 115 18.62 11.21 15.98
CA MET A 115 19.15 10.07 15.26
C MET A 115 19.64 8.96 16.20
N GLN A 116 20.34 9.33 17.28
CA GLN A 116 20.78 8.39 18.31
C GLN A 116 19.59 7.71 19.00
N LYS A 117 18.53 8.47 19.33
CA LYS A 117 17.29 7.91 19.90
C LYS A 117 16.58 7.00 18.92
N ILE A 118 16.47 7.38 17.65
CA ILE A 118 15.89 6.54 16.59
C ILE A 118 16.66 5.22 16.50
N TYR A 119 18.00 5.26 16.51
CA TYR A 119 18.83 4.05 16.48
C TYR A 119 18.58 3.16 17.71
N GLN A 120 18.55 3.72 18.93
CA GLN A 120 18.27 2.96 20.14
C GLN A 120 16.88 2.31 20.10
N THR A 121 15.85 3.06 19.67
CA THR A 121 14.50 2.52 19.47
C THR A 121 14.49 1.41 18.43
N PHE A 122 15.24 1.55 17.33
CA PHE A 122 15.33 0.53 16.30
C PHE A 122 15.96 -0.77 16.81
N VAL A 123 17.04 -0.66 17.61
CA VAL A 123 17.70 -1.82 18.23
C VAL A 123 16.76 -2.51 19.23
N ALA A 124 16.05 -1.74 20.05
CA ALA A 124 15.07 -2.29 20.99
C ALA A 124 13.92 -3.01 20.27
N LEU A 125 13.37 -2.40 19.21
CA LEU A 125 12.33 -3.02 18.38
C LEU A 125 12.82 -4.28 17.67
N ALA A 126 14.08 -4.30 17.18
CA ALA A 126 14.66 -5.48 16.57
C ALA A 126 14.81 -6.63 17.58
N ALA A 127 15.22 -6.33 18.81
CA ALA A 127 15.29 -7.32 19.89
C ALA A 127 13.90 -7.87 20.26
N GLN A 128 12.88 -7.00 20.35
CA GLN A 128 11.49 -7.41 20.59
C GLN A 128 10.95 -8.27 19.44
N LEU A 129 11.19 -7.86 18.20
CA LEU A 129 10.80 -8.62 17.00
C LEU A 129 11.47 -10.01 16.98
N GLN A 130 12.76 -10.07 17.31
CA GLN A 130 13.49 -11.33 17.39
C GLN A 130 12.93 -12.24 18.50
N SER A 131 12.61 -11.68 19.67
CA SER A 131 11.98 -12.42 20.76
C SER A 131 10.64 -13.03 20.34
N ILE A 132 9.77 -12.23 19.70
CA ILE A 132 8.49 -12.72 19.18
C ILE A 132 8.72 -13.78 18.09
N HIS A 133 9.68 -13.57 17.19
CA HIS A 133 10.02 -14.52 16.14
C HIS A 133 10.44 -15.89 16.72
N GLU A 134 11.32 -15.90 17.71
CA GLU A 134 11.73 -17.14 18.38
C GLU A 134 10.58 -17.78 19.16
N ASN A 135 9.72 -17.01 19.83
CA ASN A 135 8.54 -17.55 20.51
C ASN A 135 7.57 -18.25 19.52
N VAL A 136 7.32 -17.64 18.36
CA VAL A 136 6.48 -18.25 17.31
C VAL A 136 7.14 -19.51 16.74
N LYS A 137 8.47 -19.51 16.59
CA LYS A 137 9.22 -20.68 16.13
C LYS A 137 9.15 -21.84 17.13
N VAL A 138 9.35 -21.56 18.42
CA VAL A 138 9.20 -22.56 19.49
C VAL A 138 7.79 -23.14 19.50
N LEU A 139 6.76 -22.29 19.39
CA LEU A 139 5.37 -22.75 19.35
C LEU A 139 5.10 -23.64 18.12
N LYS A 140 5.66 -23.30 16.96
CA LYS A 140 5.61 -24.14 15.76
C LYS A 140 6.25 -25.51 16.02
N GLU A 141 7.44 -25.55 16.62
CA GLU A 141 8.16 -26.79 16.91
C GLU A 141 7.40 -27.66 17.92
N GLN A 142 6.84 -27.07 18.97
CA GLN A 142 6.00 -27.77 19.94
C GLN A 142 4.77 -28.40 19.28
N TYR A 143 4.09 -27.66 18.39
CA TYR A 143 2.93 -28.17 17.66
C TYR A 143 3.29 -29.37 16.76
N LEU A 144 4.39 -29.27 16.01
CA LEU A 144 4.85 -30.36 15.16
C LEU A 144 5.30 -31.57 15.99
N GLY A 145 5.95 -31.34 17.14
CA GLY A 145 6.32 -32.39 18.09
C GLY A 145 5.10 -33.13 18.65
N TYR A 146 4.06 -32.39 19.06
CA TYR A 146 2.79 -32.95 19.52
C TYR A 146 2.15 -33.82 18.43
N ARG A 147 2.05 -33.31 17.19
CA ARG A 147 1.45 -34.06 16.07
C ARG A 147 2.24 -35.33 15.75
N LYS A 148 3.57 -35.27 15.77
CA LYS A 148 4.42 -36.44 15.56
C LYS A 148 4.22 -37.48 16.66
N MET A 149 4.14 -37.06 17.92
CA MET A 149 4.12 -37.96 19.07
C MET A 149 2.74 -38.57 19.34
N PHE A 150 1.67 -37.79 19.20
CA PHE A 150 0.31 -38.22 19.54
C PHE A 150 -0.52 -38.63 18.32
N LEU A 151 -0.28 -38.03 17.16
CA LEU A 151 -1.02 -38.33 15.93
C LEU A 151 -0.22 -39.23 14.97
N GLY A 152 1.03 -39.56 15.31
CA GLY A 152 1.92 -40.38 14.47
C GLY A 152 2.30 -39.72 13.14
N ASP A 153 2.05 -38.42 13.01
CA ASP A 153 2.14 -37.70 11.75
C ASP A 153 3.31 -36.70 11.79
N ALA A 154 4.33 -36.98 10.98
CA ALA A 154 5.56 -36.19 10.94
C ALA A 154 5.56 -35.09 9.86
N VAL A 155 4.44 -34.84 9.18
CA VAL A 155 4.36 -33.85 8.10
C VAL A 155 4.45 -32.43 8.66
N ASP A 156 5.26 -31.56 8.05
CA ASP A 156 5.21 -30.12 8.35
C ASP A 156 4.04 -29.48 7.59
N VAL A 157 2.91 -29.25 8.28
CA VAL A 157 1.73 -28.59 7.67
C VAL A 157 1.97 -27.12 7.31
N PHE A 158 3.04 -26.50 7.82
CA PHE A 158 3.38 -25.12 7.52
C PHE A 158 4.27 -24.96 6.27
N GLU A 159 4.81 -26.05 5.72
CA GLU A 159 5.64 -26.03 4.50
C GLU A 159 4.84 -25.56 3.28
N ALA A 160 3.59 -26.00 3.13
CA ALA A 160 2.74 -25.62 1.99
C ALA A 160 2.55 -24.10 1.89
N ARG A 161 2.24 -23.44 3.01
CA ARG A 161 2.09 -21.98 3.08
C ARG A 161 3.41 -21.25 2.82
N ARG A 162 4.54 -21.83 3.22
CA ARG A 162 5.88 -21.30 2.93
C ARG A 162 6.21 -21.38 1.45
N ALA A 163 5.86 -22.48 0.80
CA ALA A 163 6.05 -22.66 -0.64
C ALA A 163 5.17 -21.68 -1.44
N GLU A 164 3.93 -21.45 -1.02
CA GLU A 164 3.05 -20.44 -1.62
C GLU A 164 3.58 -19.02 -1.46
N ALA A 165 4.03 -18.64 -0.26
CA ALA A 165 4.62 -17.32 -0.03
C ALA A 165 5.84 -17.05 -0.94
N LYS A 166 6.70 -18.06 -1.16
CA LYS A 166 7.83 -17.99 -2.09
C LYS A 166 7.40 -17.85 -3.55
N LYS A 167 6.30 -18.50 -3.95
CA LYS A 167 5.75 -18.36 -5.31
C LYS A 167 5.28 -16.93 -5.59
N TRP A 168 4.61 -16.27 -4.64
CA TRP A 168 4.17 -14.88 -4.79
C TRP A 168 5.31 -13.85 -4.77
N GLN A 169 6.42 -14.16 -4.09
CA GLN A 169 7.63 -13.33 -4.12
C GLN A 169 8.38 -13.41 -5.45
N ASN A 170 8.35 -14.58 -6.11
CA ASN A 170 9.10 -14.83 -7.35
C ASN A 170 8.25 -14.73 -8.62
N ALA A 171 6.92 -14.64 -8.51
CA ALA A 171 6.05 -14.44 -9.66
C ALA A 171 6.29 -13.03 -10.23
N PRO A 172 6.61 -12.89 -11.52
CA PRO A 172 6.57 -11.57 -12.15
C PRO A 172 5.15 -11.05 -12.01
N ARG A 173 5.00 -9.89 -11.38
CA ARG A 173 3.70 -9.20 -11.22
C ARG A 173 3.24 -8.67 -12.56
N VAL A 174 2.89 -9.59 -13.45
CA VAL A 174 2.22 -9.31 -14.69
C VAL A 174 0.75 -9.07 -14.33
N THR A 175 0.37 -7.81 -14.25
CA THR A 175 -1.03 -7.38 -14.20
C THR A 175 -1.68 -7.60 -15.57
N THR A 176 -1.79 -8.85 -16.03
CA THR A 176 -2.63 -9.22 -17.17
C THR A 176 -3.93 -9.79 -16.64
N GLY A 177 -4.77 -8.91 -16.12
CA GLY A 177 -6.22 -9.09 -16.10
C GLY A 177 -6.83 -8.16 -17.15
N PRO A 178 -8.02 -8.46 -17.69
CA PRO A 178 -8.72 -7.53 -18.56
C PRO A 178 -8.96 -6.24 -17.77
N THR A 179 -8.31 -5.16 -18.17
CA THR A 179 -8.49 -3.85 -17.53
C THR A 179 -9.88 -3.33 -17.90
N PRO A 180 -10.75 -3.00 -16.92
CA PRO A 180 -12.13 -2.55 -17.18
C PRO A 180 -12.20 -1.15 -17.84
N PHE A 181 -11.06 -0.55 -18.16
CA PHE A 181 -10.94 0.81 -18.71
C PHE A 181 -10.18 0.85 -20.04
N SER A 182 -10.08 -0.27 -20.78
CA SER A 182 -9.41 -0.31 -22.09
C SER A 182 -10.00 0.64 -23.14
N THR A 183 -11.19 1.19 -22.88
CA THR A 183 -11.90 2.16 -23.73
C THR A 183 -11.72 3.61 -23.33
N MET A 184 -11.07 3.93 -22.20
CA MET A 184 -10.82 5.33 -21.82
C MET A 184 -9.47 5.80 -22.36
N PRO A 185 -9.42 6.76 -23.30
CA PRO A 185 -8.16 7.35 -23.73
C PRO A 185 -7.52 8.06 -22.53
N ASN A 186 -6.28 7.70 -22.24
CA ASN A 186 -5.49 8.34 -21.20
C ASN A 186 -5.31 9.83 -21.54
N ALA A 187 -6.05 10.71 -20.86
CA ALA A 187 -6.04 12.15 -21.12
C ALA A 187 -4.63 12.76 -21.02
N ALA A 188 -3.76 12.19 -20.18
CA ALA A 188 -2.36 12.60 -20.09
C ALA A 188 -1.54 12.21 -21.34
N ALA A 189 -1.83 11.06 -21.95
CA ALA A 189 -1.21 10.64 -23.20
C ALA A 189 -1.69 11.48 -24.39
N VAL A 190 -2.98 11.83 -24.43
CA VAL A 190 -3.55 12.72 -25.45
C VAL A 190 -2.97 14.14 -25.32
N ALA A 191 -2.83 14.66 -24.10
CA ALA A 191 -2.22 15.97 -23.86
C ALA A 191 -0.75 16.00 -24.29
N MET A 192 0.03 14.97 -23.96
CA MET A 192 1.43 14.89 -24.40
C MET A 192 1.56 14.77 -25.92
N ALA A 193 0.71 13.97 -26.58
CA ALA A 193 0.69 13.87 -28.05
C ALA A 193 0.37 15.22 -28.72
N ALA A 194 -0.59 15.97 -28.18
CA ALA A 194 -0.94 17.29 -28.70
C ALA A 194 0.23 18.30 -28.56
N THR A 195 0.98 18.26 -27.46
CA THR A 195 2.15 19.14 -27.27
C THR A 195 3.30 18.81 -28.22
N LEU A 196 3.48 17.53 -28.57
CA LEU A 196 4.50 17.09 -29.53
C LEU A 196 4.17 17.53 -30.97
N THR A 197 2.89 17.57 -31.35
CA THR A 197 2.48 18.03 -32.69
C THR A 197 2.60 19.54 -32.89
N GLN A 198 2.62 20.34 -31.80
CA GLN A 198 2.67 21.80 -31.90
C GLN A 198 4.10 22.35 -32.11
N GLN A 199 5.14 21.54 -31.92
CA GLN A 199 6.54 21.95 -32.17
C GLN A 199 7.01 21.73 -33.62
N GLN A 200 6.14 21.28 -34.54
CA GLN A 200 6.50 20.97 -35.93
C GLN A 200 5.80 21.85 -36.98
N GLN A 201 5.57 23.13 -36.69
CA GLN A 201 5.24 24.12 -37.73
C GLN A 201 6.41 25.09 -37.95
N PRO A 202 7.09 25.06 -39.12
CA PRO A 202 8.02 26.11 -39.51
C PRO A 202 7.27 27.39 -39.91
N ALA A 203 7.79 28.53 -39.47
CA ALA A 203 7.28 29.86 -39.82
C ALA A 203 7.46 30.12 -41.32
N THR A 204 6.36 30.10 -42.08
CA THR A 204 6.33 30.57 -43.47
C THR A 204 5.90 32.03 -43.50
N GLY A 205 6.83 32.92 -43.86
CA GLY A 205 6.59 34.34 -44.07
C GLY A 205 5.66 34.62 -45.25
N LEU A 206 4.71 35.52 -45.05
CA LEU A 206 3.91 36.13 -46.11
C LEU A 206 4.60 37.40 -46.60
N ASN A 207 5.10 37.38 -47.83
CA ASN A 207 5.33 38.58 -48.65
C ASN A 207 4.33 38.57 -49.80
N ALA A 208 3.79 39.77 -50.07
CA ALA A 208 2.74 40.10 -51.01
C ALA A 208 3.10 39.86 -52.49
N PHE A 209 2.09 39.66 -53.36
CA PHE A 209 1.79 40.61 -54.46
C PHE A 209 0.46 40.29 -55.19
N LYS A 210 -0.21 41.37 -55.62
CA LYS A 210 -1.29 41.49 -56.61
C LYS A 210 -0.90 40.80 -57.93
N LEU A 211 -1.81 40.25 -58.74
CA LEU A 211 -2.94 40.88 -59.44
C LEU A 211 -3.92 39.79 -59.89
#